data_AF-A0A150IYF6-F1
#
_entry.id   AF-A0A150IYF6-F1
#
_cell.length_a   1.000
_cell.length_b   1.000
_cell.length_c   1.000
_cell.angle_alpha   90.00
_cell.angle_beta   90.00
_cell.angle_gamma   90.00
#
_symmetry.space_group_name_H-M   'P 1'
#
loop_
_entity.id
_entity.type
_entity.pdbx_description
1 polymer ?
#
loop_
_entity_poly.entity_id
_entity_poly.type
_entity_poly.pdbx_seq_one_letter_code
_entity_poly.pdbx_strand_id
1 'polypeptide(L)'
;MKRMINTLIFVLCLILFFGQTAYATSYHIYPGDDIAYTVTNNTCSWDIVYIHEGIHTLKDDVNISGKSLPIVGDGSDKTIIILDDYVFRIYKTQNNANPMIFTISGITFKNAKTSESIIFENYIPNTSMNLVLSDCKFEKVGDIAFISSVYPIRDYKKTINRCDIYYGESSPPEIGTARIGNKSSNYKAMNIEIIGSNFSNSSSLTTYSFSQESIINLRVENSLFINNNTGIQVFGPVDLYLKNNLFANNLKGILFDSTNSKGKLINNTVDSNGHASGYGIYNKGDIDFQNNIISNNNYGIYNEGQILQNSNLLWGNKINYGLIENDFLVFDPLFIAGPNGPYYLSEQSKALDAGSNDSSYFQLNNKTTSVNQEFDKGTVDLGYHYDSKYKLSLFSRLIDIFR
;
A
#
# COMPACT_ATOMS: atom_id res chain seq x y z
N MET A 1 -14.87 29.48 11.38
CA MET A 1 -16.33 29.35 11.12
C MET A 1 -16.68 29.30 9.64
N LYS A 2 -16.46 30.34 8.82
CA LYS A 2 -16.87 30.34 7.38
C LYS A 2 -16.30 29.18 6.53
N ARG A 3 -15.07 28.74 6.79
CA ARG A 3 -14.49 27.57 6.09
C ARG A 3 -15.11 26.23 6.50
N MET A 4 -15.47 26.05 7.77
CA MET A 4 -16.16 24.85 8.26
C MET A 4 -17.58 24.71 7.68
N ILE A 5 -18.28 25.84 7.56
CA ILE A 5 -19.63 25.91 6.98
C ILE A 5 -19.57 25.52 5.49
N ASN A 6 -18.56 25.98 4.74
CA ASN A 6 -18.40 25.60 3.34
C ASN A 6 -18.04 24.12 3.14
N THR A 7 -17.25 23.52 4.03
CA THR A 7 -16.94 22.08 3.98
C THR A 7 -18.16 21.22 4.31
N LEU A 8 -18.95 21.60 5.31
CA LEU A 8 -20.20 20.93 5.65
C LEU A 8 -21.20 21.00 4.49
N ILE A 9 -21.35 22.18 3.87
CA ILE A 9 -22.23 22.38 2.72
C ILE A 9 -21.76 21.57 1.50
N PHE A 10 -20.46 21.43 1.28
CA PHE A 10 -19.93 20.66 0.14
C PHE A 10 -20.08 19.14 0.34
N VAL A 11 -19.87 18.63 1.56
CA VAL A 11 -20.18 17.23 1.92
C VAL A 11 -21.68 16.95 1.80
N LEU A 12 -22.53 17.90 2.23
CA LEU A 12 -23.98 17.82 2.09
C LEU A 12 -24.41 17.81 0.60
N CYS A 13 -23.80 18.65 -0.24
CA CYS A 13 -24.04 18.65 -1.68
C CYS A 13 -23.62 17.34 -2.36
N LEU A 14 -22.58 16.67 -1.84
CA LEU A 14 -22.10 15.39 -2.36
C LEU A 14 -23.03 14.23 -1.98
N ILE A 15 -23.56 14.25 -0.75
CA ILE A 15 -24.64 13.36 -0.30
C ILE A 15 -25.91 13.55 -1.15
N LEU A 16 -26.22 14.80 -1.51
CA LEU A 16 -27.39 15.13 -2.34
C LEU A 16 -27.21 14.76 -3.83
N PHE A 17 -25.97 14.74 -4.36
CA PHE A 17 -25.69 14.35 -5.75
C PHE A 17 -25.77 12.82 -5.99
N PHE A 18 -25.51 12.00 -4.96
CA PHE A 18 -25.81 10.56 -4.98
C PHE A 18 -27.22 10.22 -4.46
N GLY A 19 -27.96 11.25 -4.01
CA GLY A 19 -29.27 11.16 -3.40
C GLY A 19 -30.43 10.90 -4.36
N GLN A 20 -30.30 10.01 -5.34
CA GLN A 20 -31.48 9.31 -5.83
C GLN A 20 -31.73 8.11 -4.91
N THR A 21 -32.43 8.41 -3.82
CA THR A 21 -33.18 7.49 -2.95
C THR A 21 -32.41 6.26 -2.42
N ALA A 22 -31.42 6.48 -1.57
CA ALA A 22 -31.08 5.51 -0.53
C ALA A 22 -31.12 6.25 0.81
N TYR A 23 -32.04 5.88 1.69
CA TYR A 23 -32.02 6.34 3.08
C TYR A 23 -30.80 5.70 3.75
N ALA A 24 -29.65 6.38 3.69
CA ALA A 24 -28.46 5.97 4.43
C ALA A 24 -28.70 6.25 5.92
N THR A 25 -28.82 5.20 6.73
CA THR A 25 -28.87 5.33 8.19
C THR A 25 -27.45 5.52 8.70
N SER A 26 -27.26 6.43 9.66
CA SER A 26 -26.00 6.59 10.37
C SER A 26 -26.05 5.85 11.72
N TYR A 27 -25.15 4.90 11.91
CA TYR A 27 -24.93 4.23 13.18
C TYR A 27 -23.78 4.91 13.91
N HIS A 28 -24.01 5.27 15.17
CA HIS A 28 -22.99 5.86 16.04
C HIS A 28 -22.65 4.85 17.13
N ILE A 29 -21.38 4.50 17.23
CA ILE A 29 -20.87 3.49 18.15
C ILE A 29 -19.91 4.18 19.12
N TYR A 30 -20.20 4.08 20.41
CA TYR A 30 -19.39 4.59 21.51
C TYR A 30 -18.73 3.44 22.27
N PRO A 31 -17.67 3.71 23.06
CA PRO A 31 -17.04 2.68 23.87
C PRO A 31 -18.04 1.93 24.77
N GLY A 32 -18.04 0.59 24.66
CA GLY A 32 -18.95 -0.31 25.37
C GLY A 32 -20.07 -0.88 24.49
N ASP A 33 -20.40 -0.19 23.39
CA ASP A 33 -21.35 -0.66 22.38
C ASP A 33 -20.83 -1.92 21.67
N ASP A 34 -21.75 -2.67 21.09
CA ASP A 34 -21.43 -3.89 20.36
C ASP A 34 -21.21 -3.60 18.86
N ILE A 35 -19.93 -3.44 18.50
CA ILE A 35 -19.51 -3.24 17.10
C ILE A 35 -19.97 -4.39 16.22
N ALA A 36 -19.73 -5.63 16.64
CA ALA A 36 -19.98 -6.82 15.83
C ALA A 36 -21.47 -6.95 15.55
N TYR A 37 -22.31 -6.85 16.58
CA TYR A 37 -23.76 -6.89 16.40
C TYR A 37 -24.26 -5.78 15.48
N THR A 38 -23.80 -4.54 15.70
CA THR A 38 -24.25 -3.38 14.91
C THR A 38 -23.85 -3.53 13.45
N VAL A 39 -22.57 -3.76 13.19
CA VAL A 39 -22.02 -3.81 11.83
C VAL A 39 -22.56 -5.03 11.06
N THR A 40 -22.60 -6.21 11.68
CA THR A 40 -23.04 -7.43 11.01
C THR A 40 -24.55 -7.46 10.80
N ASN A 41 -25.34 -7.15 11.83
CA ASN A 41 -26.78 -7.43 11.84
C ASN A 41 -27.66 -6.23 11.52
N ASN A 42 -27.22 -4.99 11.83
CA ASN A 42 -28.10 -3.82 11.73
C ASN A 42 -27.85 -2.97 10.48
N THR A 43 -26.66 -3.03 9.88
CA THR A 43 -26.34 -2.22 8.70
C THR A 43 -26.88 -2.82 7.40
N CYS A 44 -27.20 -1.95 6.44
CA CYS A 44 -27.46 -2.25 5.05
C CYS A 44 -26.43 -1.56 4.14
N SER A 45 -26.44 -1.88 2.83
CA SER A 45 -25.60 -1.16 1.87
C SER A 45 -25.90 0.33 1.89
N TRP A 46 -24.85 1.12 1.94
CA TRP A 46 -24.83 2.60 1.98
C TRP A 46 -25.23 3.23 3.31
N ASP A 47 -25.48 2.45 4.36
CA ASP A 47 -25.44 3.00 5.72
C ASP A 47 -24.01 3.46 6.06
N ILE A 48 -23.88 4.34 7.05
CA ILE A 48 -22.58 4.82 7.52
C ILE A 48 -22.40 4.41 8.98
N VAL A 49 -21.26 3.81 9.30
CA VAL A 49 -20.90 3.48 10.68
C VAL A 49 -19.84 4.47 11.17
N TYR A 50 -20.21 5.29 12.15
CA TYR A 50 -19.31 6.19 12.85
C TYR A 50 -18.91 5.57 14.18
N ILE A 51 -17.62 5.27 14.33
CA ILE A 51 -17.04 4.77 15.58
C ILE A 51 -16.36 5.95 16.27
N HIS A 52 -16.96 6.41 17.36
CA HIS A 52 -16.47 7.56 18.11
C HIS A 52 -15.16 7.25 18.82
N GLU A 53 -14.42 8.30 19.17
CA GLU A 53 -13.17 8.21 19.91
C GLU A 53 -13.29 7.32 21.16
N GLY A 54 -12.23 6.55 21.41
CA GLY A 54 -12.13 5.64 22.53
C GLY A 54 -11.60 4.25 22.14
N ILE A 55 -11.58 3.37 23.14
CA ILE A 55 -11.16 1.98 23.00
C ILE A 55 -12.40 1.10 22.96
N HIS A 56 -12.52 0.31 21.89
CA HIS A 56 -13.61 -0.60 21.64
C HIS A 56 -13.08 -2.02 21.57
N THR A 57 -13.61 -2.92 22.39
CA THR A 57 -13.21 -4.34 22.36
C THR A 57 -14.29 -5.13 21.63
N LEU A 58 -13.90 -5.92 20.63
CA LEU A 58 -14.81 -6.83 19.96
C LEU A 58 -15.31 -7.90 20.95
N LYS A 59 -16.59 -8.25 20.82
CA LYS A 59 -17.25 -9.32 21.60
C LYS A 59 -17.61 -10.53 20.73
N ASP A 60 -17.52 -10.38 19.42
CA ASP A 60 -17.80 -11.39 18.40
C ASP A 60 -17.08 -10.97 17.09
N ASP A 61 -17.06 -11.86 16.12
CA ASP A 61 -16.52 -11.60 14.78
C ASP A 61 -17.38 -10.54 14.06
N VAL A 62 -16.71 -9.61 13.39
CA VAL A 62 -17.37 -8.65 12.50
C VAL A 62 -17.43 -9.26 11.11
N ASN A 63 -18.61 -9.65 10.67
CA ASN A 63 -18.86 -10.26 9.36
C ASN A 63 -19.67 -9.32 8.46
N ILE A 64 -19.11 -8.91 7.32
CA ILE A 64 -19.74 -8.00 6.35
C ILE A 64 -19.83 -8.70 5.01
N SER A 65 -21.04 -9.13 4.65
CA SER A 65 -21.28 -9.93 3.44
C SER A 65 -22.04 -9.16 2.37
N GLY A 66 -21.38 -8.84 1.25
CA GLY A 66 -21.98 -8.24 0.06
C GLY A 66 -22.69 -6.90 0.27
N LYS A 67 -22.26 -6.12 1.28
CA LYS A 67 -22.75 -4.77 1.57
C LYS A 67 -21.70 -3.74 1.19
N SER A 68 -22.13 -2.63 0.58
CA SER A 68 -21.26 -1.45 0.45
C SER A 68 -21.35 -0.65 1.73
N LEU A 69 -20.26 -0.45 2.47
CA LEU A 69 -20.33 0.13 3.81
C LEU A 69 -19.11 1.00 4.13
N PRO A 70 -19.31 2.30 4.36
CA PRO A 70 -18.32 3.16 5.00
C PRO A 70 -18.30 2.99 6.52
N ILE A 71 -17.10 2.74 7.06
CA ILE A 71 -16.82 2.73 8.50
C ILE A 71 -15.76 3.80 8.78
N VAL A 72 -16.08 4.75 9.65
CA VAL A 72 -15.25 5.94 9.90
C VAL A 72 -15.03 6.12 11.39
N GLY A 73 -13.77 6.24 11.79
CA GLY A 73 -13.36 6.66 13.12
C GLY A 73 -13.04 8.15 13.20
N ASP A 74 -12.97 8.69 14.41
CA ASP A 74 -12.59 10.09 14.68
C ASP A 74 -11.09 10.40 14.43
N GLY A 75 -10.32 9.39 14.01
CA GLY A 75 -8.88 9.44 13.79
C GLY A 75 -8.20 8.22 14.38
N SER A 76 -7.18 7.68 13.69
CA SER A 76 -6.53 6.43 14.13
C SER A 76 -5.76 6.57 15.43
N ASP A 77 -5.37 7.78 15.82
CA ASP A 77 -4.82 8.07 17.16
C ASP A 77 -5.87 8.10 18.28
N LYS A 78 -7.16 8.11 17.93
CA LYS A 78 -8.28 8.27 18.88
C LYS A 78 -9.25 7.10 18.91
N THR A 79 -9.45 6.43 17.78
CA THR A 79 -10.43 5.36 17.61
C THR A 79 -9.70 4.04 17.51
N ILE A 80 -9.76 3.23 18.57
CA ILE A 80 -8.99 2.00 18.70
C ILE A 80 -9.95 0.82 18.84
N ILE A 81 -9.83 -0.17 17.97
CA ILE A 81 -10.54 -1.45 18.04
C ILE A 81 -9.55 -2.53 18.49
N ILE A 82 -9.82 -3.14 19.64
CA ILE A 82 -9.11 -4.32 20.13
C ILE A 82 -9.80 -5.57 19.55
N LEU A 83 -9.04 -6.36 18.81
CA LEU A 83 -9.53 -7.57 18.13
C LEU A 83 -9.57 -8.78 19.07
N ASP A 84 -8.59 -8.92 19.98
CA ASP A 84 -8.43 -10.09 20.84
C ASP A 84 -8.51 -11.41 20.04
N ASP A 85 -9.48 -12.27 20.32
CA ASP A 85 -9.66 -13.57 19.67
C ASP A 85 -10.59 -13.53 18.45
N TYR A 86 -11.02 -12.33 18.04
CA TYR A 86 -12.03 -12.11 17.01
C TYR A 86 -11.46 -11.59 15.69
N VAL A 87 -12.21 -11.83 14.62
CA VAL A 87 -11.82 -11.50 13.24
C VAL A 87 -12.73 -10.42 12.66
N PHE A 88 -12.13 -9.55 11.84
CA PHE A 88 -12.84 -8.58 11.02
C PHE A 88 -12.88 -9.06 9.56
N ARG A 89 -13.99 -9.67 9.15
CA ARG A 89 -14.14 -10.29 7.82
C ARG A 89 -15.12 -9.53 6.93
N ILE A 90 -14.65 -9.19 5.75
CA ILE A 90 -15.43 -8.59 4.67
C ILE A 90 -15.36 -9.53 3.48
N TYR A 91 -16.51 -9.99 3.02
CA TYR A 91 -16.54 -11.03 2.01
C TYR A 91 -17.71 -10.91 1.07
N LYS A 92 -17.55 -11.50 -0.11
CA LYS A 92 -18.58 -11.55 -1.14
C LYS A 92 -18.85 -12.99 -1.55
N THR A 93 -20.10 -13.44 -1.40
CA THR A 93 -20.56 -14.81 -1.72
C THR A 93 -21.55 -14.79 -2.88
N GLN A 94 -21.74 -15.94 -3.55
CA GLN A 94 -22.58 -16.08 -4.76
C GLN A 94 -23.99 -15.45 -4.68
N ASN A 95 -24.52 -15.25 -3.47
CA ASN A 95 -25.82 -14.65 -3.23
C ASN A 95 -25.84 -13.11 -3.43
N ASN A 96 -24.68 -12.45 -3.61
CA ASN A 96 -24.56 -10.99 -3.72
C ASN A 96 -23.78 -10.55 -4.96
N ALA A 97 -24.44 -10.50 -6.12
CA ALA A 97 -23.81 -10.15 -7.40
C ALA A 97 -23.49 -8.64 -7.57
N ASN A 98 -24.07 -7.77 -6.75
CA ASN A 98 -23.92 -6.32 -6.88
C ASN A 98 -22.46 -5.86 -6.63
N PRO A 99 -21.98 -4.80 -7.31
CA PRO A 99 -20.74 -4.12 -6.96
C PRO A 99 -20.67 -3.78 -5.48
N MET A 100 -19.54 -4.06 -4.83
CA MET A 100 -19.33 -3.76 -3.42
C MET A 100 -18.29 -2.66 -3.27
N ILE A 101 -18.61 -1.60 -2.53
CA ILE A 101 -17.66 -0.54 -2.18
C ILE A 101 -17.57 -0.50 -0.67
N PHE A 102 -16.38 -0.76 -0.14
CA PHE A 102 -16.16 -0.82 1.29
C PHE A 102 -15.00 0.08 1.67
N THR A 103 -15.20 0.95 2.65
CA THR A 103 -14.20 1.92 3.07
C THR A 103 -14.02 1.91 4.57
N ILE A 104 -12.78 1.83 5.05
CA ILE A 104 -12.43 2.05 6.46
C ILE A 104 -11.53 3.27 6.53
N SER A 105 -11.82 4.19 7.44
CA SER A 105 -10.99 5.36 7.67
C SER A 105 -10.78 5.68 9.14
N GLY A 106 -9.56 6.11 9.49
CA GLY A 106 -9.29 6.75 10.78
C GLY A 106 -9.46 5.83 11.99
N ILE A 107 -9.10 4.55 11.85
CA ILE A 107 -9.23 3.54 12.92
C ILE A 107 -7.90 2.82 13.12
N THR A 108 -7.56 2.54 14.38
CA THR A 108 -6.49 1.60 14.75
C THR A 108 -7.08 0.24 15.10
N PHE A 109 -6.61 -0.82 14.45
CA PHE A 109 -6.87 -2.21 14.82
C PHE A 109 -5.68 -2.76 15.62
N LYS A 110 -5.95 -3.42 16.73
CA LYS A 110 -4.89 -3.78 17.67
C LYS A 110 -5.09 -5.10 18.40
N ASN A 111 -3.97 -5.73 18.74
CA ASN A 111 -3.88 -6.90 19.62
C ASN A 111 -4.78 -8.06 19.15
N ALA A 112 -4.60 -8.53 17.93
CA ALA A 112 -5.19 -9.79 17.54
C ALA A 112 -4.35 -10.95 18.05
N LYS A 113 -5.02 -12.00 18.51
CA LYS A 113 -4.41 -13.28 18.91
C LYS A 113 -4.58 -14.34 17.82
N THR A 114 -5.47 -14.10 16.86
CA THR A 114 -5.66 -14.95 15.69
C THR A 114 -4.51 -14.74 14.70
N SER A 115 -4.14 -15.80 13.98
CA SER A 115 -3.16 -15.69 12.89
C SER A 115 -3.72 -14.90 11.71
N GLU A 116 -5.03 -14.96 11.44
CA GLU A 116 -5.73 -14.15 10.43
C GLU A 116 -6.75 -13.26 11.14
N SER A 117 -6.59 -11.94 11.05
CA SER A 117 -7.33 -11.02 11.92
C SER A 117 -8.21 -10.07 11.13
N ILE A 118 -7.80 -9.70 9.92
CA ILE A 118 -8.56 -8.82 9.05
C ILE A 118 -8.54 -9.41 7.65
N ILE A 119 -9.70 -9.75 7.13
CA ILE A 119 -9.83 -10.58 5.92
C ILE A 119 -10.77 -9.90 4.93
N PHE A 120 -10.30 -9.72 3.69
CA PHE A 120 -11.08 -9.18 2.58
C PHE A 120 -11.14 -10.19 1.43
N GLU A 121 -12.30 -10.81 1.23
CA GLU A 121 -12.48 -11.96 0.34
C GLU A 121 -13.49 -11.72 -0.79
N ASN A 122 -13.15 -12.14 -2.00
CA ASN A 122 -14.12 -12.22 -3.10
C ASN A 122 -14.27 -13.65 -3.60
N TYR A 123 -15.44 -14.27 -3.36
CA TYR A 123 -15.81 -15.61 -3.81
C TYR A 123 -16.74 -15.65 -5.03
N ILE A 124 -16.96 -14.53 -5.74
CA ILE A 124 -17.80 -14.52 -6.96
C ILE A 124 -17.02 -14.06 -8.21
N PRO A 125 -16.94 -14.90 -9.26
CA PRO A 125 -16.42 -14.48 -10.56
C PRO A 125 -17.20 -13.31 -11.15
N ASN A 126 -16.57 -12.50 -12.00
CA ASN A 126 -17.22 -11.43 -12.78
C ASN A 126 -17.88 -10.30 -11.98
N THR A 127 -17.55 -10.14 -10.69
CA THR A 127 -18.10 -9.04 -9.89
C THR A 127 -17.01 -8.12 -9.34
N SER A 128 -17.34 -6.84 -9.21
CA SER A 128 -16.43 -5.83 -8.67
C SER A 128 -16.53 -5.73 -7.15
N MET A 129 -15.38 -5.49 -6.54
CA MET A 129 -15.26 -5.03 -5.16
C MET A 129 -14.16 -3.98 -5.11
N ASN A 130 -14.49 -2.82 -4.57
CA ASN A 130 -13.57 -1.74 -4.31
C ASN A 130 -13.40 -1.59 -2.80
N LEU A 131 -12.16 -1.74 -2.35
CA LEU A 131 -11.79 -1.62 -0.95
C LEU A 131 -10.87 -0.42 -0.77
N VAL A 132 -11.20 0.46 0.17
CA VAL A 132 -10.37 1.61 0.53
C VAL A 132 -10.06 1.58 2.02
N LEU A 133 -8.78 1.51 2.37
CA LEU A 133 -8.27 1.71 3.73
C LEU A 133 -7.52 3.04 3.77
N SER A 134 -7.89 3.94 4.69
CA SER A 134 -7.32 5.29 4.72
C SER A 134 -7.03 5.78 6.14
N ASP A 135 -5.83 6.32 6.36
CA ASP A 135 -5.45 6.89 7.65
C ASP A 135 -5.62 5.88 8.83
N CYS A 136 -5.46 4.58 8.55
CA CYS A 136 -5.64 3.50 9.54
C CYS A 136 -4.30 3.07 10.17
N LYS A 137 -4.36 2.39 11.31
CA LYS A 137 -3.20 1.69 11.86
C LYS A 137 -3.51 0.24 12.21
N PHE A 138 -2.52 -0.62 12.09
CA PHE A 138 -2.61 -2.03 12.39
C PHE A 138 -1.42 -2.40 13.28
N GLU A 139 -1.69 -2.63 14.56
CA GLU A 139 -0.65 -2.83 15.58
C GLU A 139 -0.80 -4.20 16.24
N LYS A 140 0.20 -5.08 16.10
CA LYS A 140 0.15 -6.44 16.66
C LYS A 140 -1.14 -7.16 16.24
N VAL A 141 -1.41 -7.11 14.95
CA VAL A 141 -2.47 -7.92 14.33
C VAL A 141 -1.80 -9.15 13.73
N GLY A 142 -2.56 -10.22 13.49
CA GLY A 142 -2.09 -11.29 12.61
C GLY A 142 -2.06 -10.80 11.17
N ASP A 143 -2.52 -11.65 10.28
CA ASP A 143 -2.62 -11.39 8.86
C ASP A 143 -3.71 -10.36 8.53
N ILE A 144 -3.31 -9.38 7.71
CA ILE A 144 -4.21 -8.54 6.92
C ILE A 144 -4.30 -9.15 5.53
N ALA A 145 -5.33 -9.98 5.32
CA ALA A 145 -5.49 -10.82 4.15
C ALA A 145 -6.33 -10.17 3.06
N PHE A 146 -5.80 -10.13 1.84
CA PHE A 146 -6.44 -9.52 0.70
C PHE A 146 -6.81 -10.54 -0.40
N ILE A 147 -7.61 -11.55 -0.08
CA ILE A 147 -7.82 -12.73 -0.94
C ILE A 147 -8.86 -12.51 -2.06
N SER A 148 -8.55 -12.93 -3.29
CA SER A 148 -9.54 -13.14 -4.35
C SER A 148 -9.49 -14.60 -4.83
N SER A 149 -10.40 -15.42 -4.31
CA SER A 149 -10.44 -16.87 -4.56
C SER A 149 -11.14 -17.25 -5.88
N VAL A 150 -11.41 -16.28 -6.76
CA VAL A 150 -12.23 -16.49 -7.96
C VAL A 150 -11.61 -16.05 -9.27
N TYR A 151 -12.06 -16.78 -10.28
CA TYR A 151 -11.73 -16.60 -11.69
C TYR A 151 -13.01 -16.64 -12.54
N PRO A 152 -13.21 -15.73 -13.51
CA PRO A 152 -12.46 -14.50 -13.78
C PRO A 152 -12.67 -13.36 -12.76
N ILE A 153 -11.66 -12.52 -12.56
CA ILE A 153 -11.76 -11.26 -11.81
C ILE A 153 -12.25 -10.14 -12.73
N ARG A 154 -13.19 -9.32 -12.26
CA ARG A 154 -13.64 -8.12 -12.97
C ARG A 154 -13.62 -6.90 -12.04
N ASP A 155 -12.78 -5.92 -12.38
CA ASP A 155 -12.77 -4.58 -11.76
C ASP A 155 -12.63 -4.63 -10.22
N TYR A 156 -11.66 -5.42 -9.73
CA TYR A 156 -11.29 -5.48 -8.32
C TYR A 156 -10.22 -4.43 -8.03
N LYS A 157 -10.54 -3.45 -7.17
CA LYS A 157 -9.64 -2.35 -6.79
C LYS A 157 -9.41 -2.38 -5.29
N LYS A 158 -8.15 -2.25 -4.88
CA LYS A 158 -7.75 -2.08 -3.49
C LYS A 158 -6.89 -0.84 -3.38
N THR A 159 -7.21 0.01 -2.42
CA THR A 159 -6.43 1.21 -2.12
C THR A 159 -6.09 1.21 -0.63
N ILE A 160 -4.80 1.24 -0.30
CA ILE A 160 -4.27 1.43 1.05
C ILE A 160 -3.56 2.78 1.05
N ASN A 161 -4.04 3.72 1.84
CA ASN A 161 -3.58 5.09 1.79
C ASN A 161 -3.28 5.63 3.19
N ARG A 162 -2.04 6.07 3.43
CA ARG A 162 -1.60 6.58 4.74
C ARG A 162 -1.89 5.63 5.89
N CYS A 163 -1.64 4.34 5.69
CA CYS A 163 -1.79 3.35 6.74
C CYS A 163 -0.45 3.02 7.38
N ASP A 164 -0.45 2.81 8.71
CA ASP A 164 0.70 2.25 9.43
C ASP A 164 0.43 0.77 9.75
N ILE A 165 1.30 -0.13 9.30
CA ILE A 165 1.25 -1.56 9.58
C ILE A 165 2.51 -1.92 10.37
N TYR A 166 2.31 -2.36 11.62
CA TYR A 166 3.37 -2.60 12.58
C TYR A 166 3.14 -3.89 13.37
N TYR A 167 4.15 -4.77 13.40
CA TYR A 167 4.03 -6.13 13.96
C TYR A 167 2.81 -6.88 13.42
N GLY A 168 2.54 -6.72 12.13
CA GLY A 168 1.51 -7.47 11.42
C GLY A 168 2.13 -8.40 10.39
N GLU A 169 1.36 -9.40 9.98
CA GLU A 169 1.62 -10.10 8.73
C GLU A 169 0.67 -9.51 7.67
N SER A 170 1.13 -9.30 6.44
CA SER A 170 0.23 -8.99 5.33
C SER A 170 0.18 -10.22 4.46
N SER A 171 -0.83 -11.07 4.64
CA SER A 171 -1.04 -12.19 3.75
C SER A 171 -1.33 -11.69 2.32
N PRO A 172 -0.93 -12.49 1.32
CA PRO A 172 -0.91 -12.05 -0.06
C PRO A 172 -2.30 -11.63 -0.56
N PRO A 173 -2.38 -10.60 -1.42
CA PRO A 173 -3.36 -10.59 -2.48
C PRO A 173 -3.16 -11.84 -3.34
N GLU A 174 -4.15 -12.72 -3.33
CA GLU A 174 -4.13 -13.99 -4.07
C GLU A 174 -5.16 -13.96 -5.20
N ILE A 175 -4.78 -14.53 -6.36
CA ILE A 175 -5.72 -14.92 -7.43
C ILE A 175 -5.62 -16.44 -7.59
N GLY A 176 -6.70 -17.17 -7.28
CA GLY A 176 -6.77 -18.63 -7.38
C GLY A 176 -6.68 -19.20 -8.81
N THR A 177 -6.46 -20.52 -8.92
CA THR A 177 -6.38 -21.23 -10.21
C THR A 177 -7.76 -21.47 -10.84
N ALA A 178 -7.85 -21.31 -12.17
CA ALA A 178 -9.09 -21.56 -12.90
C ALA A 178 -9.49 -23.04 -12.88
N ARG A 179 -10.79 -23.34 -12.71
CA ARG A 179 -11.36 -24.60 -13.21
C ARG A 179 -11.43 -24.48 -14.73
N ILE A 180 -10.54 -25.20 -15.41
CA ILE A 180 -10.40 -25.28 -16.87
C ILE A 180 -11.78 -25.53 -17.50
N GLY A 181 -12.33 -24.54 -18.22
CA GLY A 181 -13.64 -24.72 -18.85
C GLY A 181 -14.18 -23.61 -19.75
N ASN A 182 -13.84 -22.33 -19.55
CA ASN A 182 -14.42 -21.24 -20.36
C ASN A 182 -13.34 -20.32 -20.95
N LYS A 183 -13.05 -20.51 -22.25
CA LYS A 183 -12.01 -19.81 -23.03
C LYS A 183 -12.46 -18.45 -23.63
N SER A 184 -13.40 -17.72 -23.04
CA SER A 184 -13.93 -16.50 -23.68
C SER A 184 -14.23 -15.29 -22.78
N SER A 185 -13.77 -15.27 -21.52
CA SER A 185 -13.95 -14.08 -20.68
C SER A 185 -12.81 -13.08 -20.86
N ASN A 186 -13.15 -11.82 -21.21
CA ASN A 186 -12.24 -10.67 -21.15
C ASN A 186 -11.72 -10.50 -19.71
N TYR A 187 -10.54 -11.04 -19.41
CA TYR A 187 -9.92 -10.93 -18.10
C TYR A 187 -9.47 -9.50 -17.83
N LYS A 188 -9.78 -8.99 -16.63
CA LYS A 188 -9.25 -7.71 -16.15
C LYS A 188 -8.30 -7.95 -14.98
N ALA A 189 -7.29 -7.10 -14.87
CA ALA A 189 -6.34 -7.13 -13.77
C ALA A 189 -7.00 -6.81 -12.42
N MET A 190 -6.44 -7.37 -11.35
CA MET A 190 -6.64 -6.84 -10.00
C MET A 190 -5.76 -5.61 -9.84
N ASN A 191 -6.32 -4.48 -9.41
CA ASN A 191 -5.56 -3.25 -9.20
C ASN A 191 -5.37 -3.01 -7.71
N ILE A 192 -4.12 -2.88 -7.28
CA ILE A 192 -3.75 -2.61 -5.89
C ILE A 192 -2.90 -1.35 -5.87
N GLU A 193 -3.35 -0.36 -5.12
CA GLU A 193 -2.68 0.92 -4.95
C GLU A 193 -2.32 1.10 -3.47
N ILE A 194 -1.05 1.31 -3.18
CA ILE A 194 -0.54 1.58 -1.84
C ILE A 194 0.19 2.92 -1.88
N ILE A 195 -0.27 3.88 -1.10
CA ILE A 195 0.22 5.26 -1.18
C ILE A 195 0.51 5.77 0.23
N GLY A 196 1.70 6.34 0.42
CA GLY A 196 2.05 7.04 1.66
C GLY A 196 1.96 6.17 2.91
N SER A 197 2.11 4.85 2.77
CA SER A 197 1.89 3.89 3.87
C SER A 197 3.21 3.38 4.42
N ASN A 198 3.21 2.98 5.69
CA ASN A 198 4.39 2.52 6.40
C ASN A 198 4.21 1.07 6.84
N PHE A 199 5.14 0.21 6.44
CA PHE A 199 5.22 -1.19 6.80
C PHE A 199 6.50 -1.37 7.60
N SER A 200 6.37 -1.61 8.90
CA SER A 200 7.54 -1.71 9.76
C SER A 200 7.48 -2.86 10.75
N ASN A 201 8.63 -3.48 11.00
CA ASN A 201 8.76 -4.60 11.94
C ASN A 201 7.70 -5.70 11.70
N SER A 202 7.41 -5.96 10.43
CA SER A 202 6.37 -6.86 9.94
C SER A 202 7.00 -7.99 9.13
N SER A 203 6.22 -9.01 8.75
CA SER A 203 6.73 -10.12 7.93
C SER A 203 7.02 -9.64 6.50
N SER A 204 6.01 -9.49 5.66
CA SER A 204 6.14 -9.03 4.29
C SER A 204 4.85 -8.48 3.72
N LEU A 205 4.95 -7.51 2.79
CA LEU A 205 3.88 -7.26 1.84
C LEU A 205 4.05 -8.24 0.67
N THR A 206 3.29 -9.33 0.72
CA THR A 206 3.34 -10.37 -0.31
C THR A 206 2.30 -10.09 -1.38
N THR A 207 2.54 -10.45 -2.65
CA THR A 207 1.56 -10.42 -3.75
C THR A 207 1.76 -11.62 -4.64
N TYR A 208 0.68 -12.37 -4.87
CA TYR A 208 0.74 -13.66 -5.52
C TYR A 208 -0.36 -13.81 -6.59
N SER A 209 -0.01 -14.13 -7.83
CA SER A 209 -0.97 -14.60 -8.84
C SER A 209 -0.72 -16.06 -9.23
N PHE A 210 -1.68 -16.97 -8.95
CA PHE A 210 -1.58 -18.38 -9.39
C PHE A 210 -2.06 -18.57 -10.84
N SER A 211 -2.53 -17.51 -11.49
CA SER A 211 -3.10 -17.58 -12.84
C SER A 211 -2.19 -16.90 -13.85
N GLN A 212 -1.74 -17.66 -14.86
CA GLN A 212 -0.99 -17.11 -15.99
C GLN A 212 -1.81 -16.10 -16.81
N GLU A 213 -3.14 -16.15 -16.71
CA GLU A 213 -4.08 -15.34 -17.48
C GLU A 213 -4.59 -14.10 -16.71
N SER A 214 -4.30 -13.98 -15.40
CA SER A 214 -4.70 -12.84 -14.57
C SER A 214 -3.51 -12.12 -13.96
N ILE A 215 -3.34 -10.87 -14.35
CA ILE A 215 -2.28 -9.99 -13.88
C ILE A 215 -2.76 -9.24 -12.63
N ILE A 216 -1.89 -9.12 -11.63
CA ILE A 216 -2.07 -8.12 -10.56
C ILE A 216 -1.28 -6.88 -10.95
N ASN A 217 -1.96 -5.74 -11.04
CA ASN A 217 -1.33 -4.44 -11.16
C ASN A 217 -1.07 -3.90 -9.76
N LEU A 218 0.17 -4.02 -9.27
CA LEU A 218 0.57 -3.53 -7.96
C LEU A 218 1.31 -2.21 -8.10
N ARG A 219 0.71 -1.13 -7.60
CA ARG A 219 1.26 0.22 -7.59
C ARG A 219 1.56 0.65 -6.16
N VAL A 220 2.82 0.90 -5.84
CA VAL A 220 3.23 1.38 -4.52
C VAL A 220 4.00 2.69 -4.65
N GLU A 221 3.55 3.72 -3.94
CA GLU A 221 4.17 5.03 -3.98
C GLU A 221 4.35 5.65 -2.60
N ASN A 222 5.43 6.43 -2.45
CA ASN A 222 5.64 7.27 -1.27
C ASN A 222 5.63 6.49 0.04
N SER A 223 5.94 5.19 0.01
CA SER A 223 5.73 4.27 1.11
C SER A 223 7.06 3.81 1.72
N LEU A 224 7.01 3.39 2.97
CA LEU A 224 8.16 2.96 3.76
C LEU A 224 8.05 1.47 4.09
N PHE A 225 9.15 0.74 3.92
CA PHE A 225 9.29 -0.67 4.25
C PHE A 225 10.56 -0.85 5.09
N ILE A 226 10.41 -0.86 6.42
CA ILE A 226 11.54 -0.76 7.35
C ILE A 226 11.57 -1.90 8.35
N ASN A 227 12.73 -2.53 8.57
CA ASN A 227 12.91 -3.60 9.56
C ASN A 227 11.97 -4.80 9.38
N ASN A 228 11.56 -5.12 8.15
CA ASN A 228 10.70 -6.27 7.87
C ASN A 228 11.53 -7.52 7.54
N ASN A 229 10.88 -8.69 7.53
CA ASN A 229 11.51 -9.88 6.95
C ASN A 229 11.68 -9.67 5.43
N THR A 230 10.63 -9.25 4.73
CA THR A 230 10.74 -8.80 3.34
C THR A 230 9.94 -7.51 3.16
N GLY A 231 10.47 -6.51 2.47
CA GLY A 231 9.71 -5.30 2.17
C GLY A 231 8.52 -5.61 1.27
N ILE A 232 8.80 -5.98 0.02
CA ILE A 232 7.81 -6.48 -0.95
C ILE A 232 8.23 -7.83 -1.50
N GLN A 233 7.28 -8.76 -1.58
CA GLN A 233 7.47 -10.07 -2.16
C GLN A 233 6.44 -10.33 -3.27
N VAL A 234 6.90 -10.74 -4.45
CA VAL A 234 6.07 -10.94 -5.64
C VAL A 234 6.28 -12.33 -6.21
N PHE A 235 5.16 -13.00 -6.51
CA PHE A 235 5.09 -14.32 -7.13
C PHE A 235 4.00 -14.38 -8.21
N GLY A 236 4.25 -15.11 -9.30
CA GLY A 236 3.31 -15.19 -10.43
C GLY A 236 3.24 -13.91 -11.25
N PRO A 237 2.37 -13.75 -12.26
CA PRO A 237 2.35 -12.58 -13.14
C PRO A 237 1.83 -11.32 -12.42
N VAL A 238 2.73 -10.37 -12.18
CA VAL A 238 2.44 -9.08 -11.57
C VAL A 238 3.08 -7.97 -12.39
N ASP A 239 2.30 -6.94 -12.69
CA ASP A 239 2.80 -5.67 -13.20
C ASP A 239 3.05 -4.75 -11.99
N LEU A 240 4.31 -4.71 -11.56
CA LEU A 240 4.79 -3.99 -10.38
C LEU A 240 5.24 -2.57 -10.78
N TYR A 241 4.70 -1.56 -10.10
CA TYR A 241 5.13 -0.18 -10.22
C TYR A 241 5.49 0.38 -8.84
N LEU A 242 6.76 0.68 -8.62
CA LEU A 242 7.26 1.26 -7.38
C LEU A 242 7.83 2.65 -7.67
N LYS A 243 7.23 3.70 -7.10
CA LYS A 243 7.77 5.06 -7.21
C LYS A 243 7.99 5.70 -5.85
N ASN A 244 9.18 6.24 -5.64
CA ASN A 244 9.46 7.04 -4.46
C ASN A 244 9.19 6.29 -3.14
N ASN A 245 9.72 5.06 -3.02
CA ASN A 245 9.62 4.27 -1.80
C ASN A 245 10.98 4.09 -1.13
N LEU A 246 10.96 3.84 0.18
CA LEU A 246 12.15 3.53 0.97
C LEU A 246 12.07 2.10 1.51
N PHE A 247 13.06 1.28 1.16
CA PHE A 247 13.25 -0.07 1.68
C PHE A 247 14.55 -0.11 2.49
N ALA A 248 14.45 -0.16 3.83
CA ALA A 248 15.63 -0.14 4.68
C ALA A 248 15.64 -1.18 5.79
N ASN A 249 16.81 -1.74 6.06
CA ASN A 249 17.05 -2.66 7.18
C ASN A 249 16.14 -3.91 7.18
N ASN A 250 15.62 -4.30 6.01
CA ASN A 250 14.84 -5.53 5.88
C ASN A 250 15.79 -6.73 5.71
N LEU A 251 15.34 -7.94 6.06
CA LEU A 251 16.09 -9.14 5.67
C LEU A 251 16.11 -9.27 4.13
N LYS A 252 15.05 -8.90 3.42
CA LYS A 252 15.04 -8.70 1.97
C LYS A 252 14.33 -7.40 1.64
N GLY A 253 14.91 -6.52 0.84
CA GLY A 253 14.23 -5.28 0.43
C GLY A 253 13.07 -5.60 -0.50
N ILE A 254 13.38 -6.10 -1.69
CA ILE A 254 12.42 -6.45 -2.73
C ILE A 254 12.74 -7.85 -3.25
N LEU A 255 11.75 -8.74 -3.19
CA LEU A 255 11.83 -10.12 -3.68
C LEU A 255 10.89 -10.29 -4.88
N PHE A 256 11.43 -10.17 -6.09
CA PHE A 256 10.69 -10.31 -7.34
C PHE A 256 10.95 -11.70 -7.96
N ASP A 257 10.31 -12.72 -7.38
CA ASP A 257 10.54 -14.13 -7.67
C ASP A 257 9.56 -14.68 -8.72
N SER A 258 9.57 -14.06 -9.90
CA SER A 258 8.64 -14.40 -10.99
C SER A 258 9.21 -14.05 -12.36
N THR A 259 9.33 -15.05 -13.24
CA THR A 259 9.80 -14.86 -14.63
C THR A 259 8.75 -14.25 -15.56
N ASN A 260 7.49 -14.19 -15.13
CA ASN A 260 6.36 -13.71 -15.93
C ASN A 260 5.84 -12.35 -15.42
N SER A 261 6.61 -11.68 -14.58
CA SER A 261 6.28 -10.36 -14.03
C SER A 261 7.12 -9.27 -14.66
N LYS A 262 6.55 -8.07 -14.67
CA LYS A 262 7.22 -6.84 -15.11
C LYS A 262 7.28 -5.85 -13.97
N GLY A 263 8.42 -5.21 -13.77
CA GLY A 263 8.64 -4.22 -12.74
C GLY A 263 9.06 -2.89 -13.33
N LYS A 264 8.56 -1.79 -12.79
CA LYS A 264 9.11 -0.45 -13.01
C LYS A 264 9.39 0.20 -11.66
N LEU A 265 10.67 0.48 -11.41
CA LEU A 265 11.17 1.01 -10.14
C LEU A 265 11.75 2.40 -10.42
N ILE A 266 11.14 3.44 -9.87
CA ILE A 266 11.49 4.84 -10.10
C ILE A 266 11.78 5.56 -8.78
N ASN A 267 12.93 6.21 -8.64
CA ASN A 267 13.23 7.06 -7.48
C ASN A 267 13.06 6.34 -6.12
N ASN A 268 13.40 5.06 -6.03
CA ASN A 268 13.38 4.33 -4.76
C ASN A 268 14.76 4.34 -4.11
N THR A 269 14.80 4.29 -2.78
CA THR A 269 16.02 4.00 -2.02
C THR A 269 15.90 2.60 -1.40
N VAL A 270 16.86 1.73 -1.71
CA VAL A 270 16.99 0.37 -1.18
C VAL A 270 18.32 0.28 -0.44
N ASP A 271 18.29 0.44 0.88
CA ASP A 271 19.50 0.60 1.68
C ASP A 271 19.60 -0.37 2.87
N SER A 272 20.80 -0.85 3.15
CA SER A 272 21.09 -1.64 4.37
C SER A 272 20.22 -2.89 4.53
N ASN A 273 19.74 -3.50 3.44
CA ASN A 273 18.98 -4.75 3.50
C ASN A 273 19.90 -5.97 3.41
N GLY A 274 19.41 -7.12 3.86
CA GLY A 274 20.08 -8.40 3.66
C GLY A 274 21.07 -8.82 4.74
N HIS A 275 21.04 -8.23 5.94
CA HIS A 275 21.90 -8.60 7.06
C HIS A 275 21.97 -10.14 7.22
N ALA A 276 23.16 -10.72 6.97
CA ALA A 276 23.51 -12.16 6.88
C ALA A 276 23.45 -12.80 5.48
N SER A 277 22.30 -12.92 4.82
CA SER A 277 22.18 -13.70 3.58
C SER A 277 21.11 -13.20 2.60
N GLY A 278 20.50 -12.05 2.88
CA GLY A 278 19.41 -11.54 2.07
C GLY A 278 19.86 -10.56 0.98
N TYR A 279 18.88 -9.89 0.38
CA TYR A 279 19.07 -9.07 -0.82
C TYR A 279 18.46 -7.69 -0.62
N GLY A 280 19.07 -6.65 -1.19
CA GLY A 280 18.42 -5.40 -1.50
C GLY A 280 17.30 -5.68 -2.50
N ILE A 281 17.67 -6.22 -3.66
CA ILE A 281 16.73 -6.65 -4.71
C ILE A 281 17.11 -8.04 -5.21
N TYR A 282 16.13 -8.94 -5.25
CA TYR A 282 16.20 -10.20 -6.00
C TYR A 282 15.26 -10.11 -7.20
N ASN A 283 15.77 -10.36 -8.41
CA ASN A 283 15.02 -10.25 -9.66
C ASN A 283 15.07 -11.54 -10.48
N LYS A 284 13.90 -12.11 -10.82
CA LYS A 284 13.72 -13.14 -11.86
C LYS A 284 12.94 -12.68 -13.09
N GLY A 285 12.34 -11.49 -13.05
CA GLY A 285 11.46 -10.97 -14.11
C GLY A 285 12.13 -9.91 -14.98
N ASP A 286 11.30 -9.11 -15.65
CA ASP A 286 11.75 -7.97 -16.45
C ASP A 286 11.58 -6.68 -15.65
N ILE A 287 12.68 -5.98 -15.31
CA ILE A 287 12.63 -4.73 -14.54
C ILE A 287 13.19 -3.54 -15.33
N ASP A 288 12.47 -2.41 -15.30
CA ASP A 288 12.93 -1.08 -15.71
C ASP A 288 13.26 -0.23 -14.48
N PHE A 289 14.55 0.05 -14.27
CA PHE A 289 15.06 0.88 -13.19
C PHE A 289 15.35 2.31 -13.65
N GLN A 290 14.81 3.30 -12.93
CA GLN A 290 15.08 4.71 -13.18
C GLN A 290 15.35 5.47 -11.88
N ASN A 291 16.46 6.20 -11.81
CA ASN A 291 16.75 7.13 -10.71
C ASN A 291 16.78 6.52 -9.29
N ASN A 292 17.08 5.22 -9.14
CA ASN A 292 17.07 4.56 -7.82
C ASN A 292 18.45 4.65 -7.15
N ILE A 293 18.47 4.59 -5.81
CA ILE A 293 19.67 4.36 -5.02
C ILE A 293 19.59 2.96 -4.40
N ILE A 294 20.56 2.10 -4.69
CA ILE A 294 20.70 0.77 -4.07
C ILE A 294 22.04 0.73 -3.35
N SER A 295 22.03 0.79 -2.03
CA SER A 295 23.25 0.96 -1.24
C SER A 295 23.37 0.10 0.00
N ASN A 296 24.60 -0.20 0.41
CA ASN A 296 24.91 -0.85 1.70
C ASN A 296 24.18 -2.18 1.95
N ASN A 297 23.70 -2.86 0.90
CA ASN A 297 23.02 -4.13 1.03
C ASN A 297 24.03 -5.29 1.02
N ASN A 298 23.64 -6.45 1.54
CA ASN A 298 24.45 -7.65 1.43
C ASN A 298 24.63 -8.08 -0.04
N TYR A 299 23.52 -8.34 -0.73
CA TYR A 299 23.47 -8.24 -2.18
C TYR A 299 22.78 -6.93 -2.54
N GLY A 300 23.38 -6.08 -3.37
CA GLY A 300 22.69 -4.90 -3.90
C GLY A 300 21.54 -5.36 -4.78
N ILE A 301 21.91 -5.98 -5.91
CA ILE A 301 21.00 -6.66 -6.81
C ILE A 301 21.51 -8.07 -7.06
N TYR A 302 20.63 -9.05 -6.91
CA TYR A 302 20.82 -10.41 -7.39
C TYR A 302 19.87 -10.63 -8.58
N ASN A 303 20.42 -10.58 -9.79
CA ASN A 303 19.65 -10.61 -11.02
C ASN A 303 19.77 -11.97 -11.74
N GLU A 304 18.63 -12.63 -11.94
CA GLU A 304 18.44 -13.80 -12.80
C GLU A 304 17.48 -13.50 -13.97
N GLY A 305 16.92 -12.28 -14.02
CA GLY A 305 16.01 -11.80 -15.06
C GLY A 305 16.63 -10.77 -16.00
N GLN A 306 15.79 -9.95 -16.62
CA GLN A 306 16.22 -8.84 -17.46
C GLN A 306 16.14 -7.52 -16.69
N ILE A 307 17.12 -6.66 -16.92
CA ILE A 307 17.15 -5.31 -16.38
C ILE A 307 17.39 -4.33 -17.52
N LEU A 308 16.47 -3.40 -17.70
CA LEU A 308 16.70 -2.11 -18.33
C LEU A 308 16.98 -1.11 -17.21
N GLN A 309 17.98 -0.26 -17.37
CA GLN A 309 18.31 0.71 -16.34
C GLN A 309 18.66 2.07 -16.95
N ASN A 310 18.34 3.14 -16.23
CA ASN A 310 18.72 4.51 -16.55
C ASN A 310 18.99 5.31 -15.27
N SER A 311 20.21 5.85 -15.12
CA SER A 311 20.59 6.75 -14.03
C SER A 311 20.35 6.15 -12.63
N ASN A 312 20.85 4.94 -12.37
CA ASN A 312 20.72 4.30 -11.05
C ASN A 312 22.07 4.27 -10.33
N LEU A 313 22.05 4.40 -9.01
CA LEU A 313 23.23 4.39 -8.15
C LEU A 313 23.40 3.04 -7.45
N LEU A 314 24.59 2.44 -7.57
CA LEU A 314 25.04 1.31 -6.76
C LEU A 314 26.21 1.73 -5.88
N TRP A 315 26.09 1.57 -4.56
CA TRP A 315 27.16 1.95 -3.65
C TRP A 315 27.26 1.09 -2.39
N GLY A 316 28.46 0.69 -1.99
CA GLY A 316 28.67 0.02 -0.70
C GLY A 316 27.97 -1.35 -0.56
N ASN A 317 27.37 -1.89 -1.63
CA ASN A 317 26.82 -3.24 -1.62
C ASN A 317 27.97 -4.26 -1.59
N LYS A 318 27.85 -5.36 -0.84
CA LYS A 318 28.96 -6.34 -0.80
C LYS A 318 29.11 -7.09 -2.11
N ILE A 319 27.98 -7.45 -2.73
CA ILE A 319 27.94 -8.20 -3.99
C ILE A 319 26.81 -7.66 -4.87
N ASN A 320 27.06 -7.55 -6.17
CA ASN A 320 26.02 -7.47 -7.19
C ASN A 320 26.18 -8.67 -8.13
N TYR A 321 25.09 -9.34 -8.47
CA TYR A 321 25.10 -10.55 -9.31
C TYR A 321 24.23 -10.35 -10.55
N GLY A 322 24.71 -10.82 -11.70
CA GLY A 322 23.95 -10.79 -12.96
C GLY A 322 23.79 -9.39 -13.57
N LEU A 323 24.70 -8.47 -13.26
CA LEU A 323 24.72 -7.11 -13.81
C LEU A 323 25.94 -6.87 -14.71
N ILE A 324 25.79 -5.94 -15.65
CA ILE A 324 26.91 -5.30 -16.36
C ILE A 324 27.15 -3.96 -15.67
N GLU A 325 28.22 -3.85 -14.88
CA GLU A 325 28.38 -2.73 -13.94
C GLU A 325 28.61 -1.36 -14.61
N ASN A 326 29.03 -1.32 -15.88
CA ASN A 326 29.40 -0.08 -16.57
C ASN A 326 28.24 0.91 -16.77
N ASP A 327 27.00 0.50 -16.56
CA ASP A 327 25.83 1.32 -16.82
C ASP A 327 25.28 2.01 -15.55
N PHE A 328 25.78 1.63 -14.36
CA PHE A 328 25.36 2.23 -13.08
C PHE A 328 26.30 3.36 -12.64
N LEU A 329 25.73 4.35 -11.95
CA LEU A 329 26.49 5.33 -11.21
C LEU A 329 27.09 4.67 -9.96
N VAL A 330 28.33 5.00 -9.62
CA VAL A 330 29.06 4.39 -8.50
C VAL A 330 29.74 5.47 -7.66
N PHE A 331 29.05 5.95 -6.64
CA PHE A 331 29.57 6.91 -5.65
C PHE A 331 28.72 6.88 -4.38
N ASP A 332 29.26 7.42 -3.29
CA ASP A 332 28.53 7.51 -2.03
C ASP A 332 27.32 8.45 -2.14
N PRO A 333 26.09 8.02 -1.82
CA PRO A 333 24.94 8.91 -1.76
C PRO A 333 25.06 9.99 -0.67
N LEU A 334 25.98 9.83 0.29
CA LEU A 334 26.21 10.76 1.40
C LEU A 334 24.92 11.08 2.15
N PHE A 335 24.24 10.03 2.61
CA PHE A 335 23.03 10.18 3.40
C PHE A 335 23.31 10.90 4.73
N ILE A 336 22.43 11.82 5.10
CA ILE A 336 22.47 12.55 6.36
C ILE A 336 21.09 12.50 7.04
N ALA A 337 21.11 12.51 8.37
CA ALA A 337 19.88 12.51 9.15
C ALA A 337 19.17 13.87 9.08
N GLY A 338 17.87 13.82 8.82
CA GLY A 338 17.04 15.00 8.70
C GLY A 338 15.68 14.86 9.38
N PRO A 339 14.78 15.83 9.12
CA PRO A 339 13.57 16.03 9.92
C PRO A 339 12.55 14.88 9.90
N ASN A 340 12.53 14.05 8.85
CA ASN A 340 11.59 12.94 8.66
C ASN A 340 12.28 11.56 8.52
N GLY A 341 13.60 11.48 8.67
CA GLY A 341 14.34 10.21 8.56
C GLY A 341 15.83 10.37 8.20
N PRO A 342 16.55 9.26 8.04
CA PRO A 342 18.01 9.27 7.85
C PRO A 342 18.49 9.34 6.39
N TYR A 343 17.59 9.38 5.42
CA TYR A 343 17.91 9.23 3.99
C TYR A 343 17.86 10.54 3.20
N TYR A 344 18.21 11.67 3.82
CA TYR A 344 18.39 12.92 3.07
C TYR A 344 19.76 12.93 2.41
N LEU A 345 19.91 13.56 1.26
CA LEU A 345 21.18 13.76 0.57
C LEU A 345 21.91 14.96 1.16
N SER A 346 23.20 14.81 1.43
CA SER A 346 24.06 15.95 1.77
C SER A 346 24.22 16.89 0.57
N GLU A 347 24.46 18.18 0.81
CA GLU A 347 24.70 19.18 -0.24
C GLU A 347 25.93 18.86 -1.13
N GLN A 348 26.82 17.99 -0.66
CA GLN A 348 27.99 17.51 -1.42
C GLN A 348 27.73 16.19 -2.17
N SER A 349 26.52 15.63 -2.06
CA SER A 349 26.17 14.39 -2.72
C SER A 349 26.12 14.56 -4.23
N LYS A 350 26.76 13.65 -4.96
CA LYS A 350 26.63 13.57 -6.42
C LYS A 350 25.31 12.97 -6.87
N ALA A 351 24.46 12.53 -5.93
CA ALA A 351 23.10 12.06 -6.23
C ALA A 351 22.12 13.23 -6.45
N LEU A 352 22.50 14.45 -6.07
CA LEU A 352 21.74 15.67 -6.37
C LEU A 352 21.76 15.95 -7.87
N ASP A 353 20.59 16.27 -8.44
CA ASP A 353 20.36 16.57 -9.85
C ASP A 353 20.94 15.53 -10.84
N ALA A 354 21.11 14.28 -10.40
CA ALA A 354 21.74 13.21 -11.18
C ALA A 354 20.76 12.26 -11.87
N GLY A 355 19.45 12.55 -11.77
CA GLY A 355 18.40 11.79 -12.41
C GLY A 355 18.31 12.00 -13.92
N SER A 356 17.46 11.20 -14.54
CA SER A 356 17.33 11.11 -16.00
C SER A 356 16.42 12.16 -16.65
N ASN A 357 15.69 12.95 -15.86
CA ASN A 357 14.73 13.96 -16.33
C ASN A 357 14.37 14.96 -15.22
N ASP A 358 13.51 15.93 -15.53
CA ASP A 358 13.04 16.91 -14.57
C ASP A 358 12.18 16.30 -13.44
N SER A 359 12.28 16.84 -12.23
CA SER A 359 11.48 16.43 -11.07
C SER A 359 9.97 16.56 -11.32
N SER A 360 9.54 17.50 -12.16
CA SER A 360 8.14 17.64 -12.58
C SER A 360 7.66 16.51 -13.49
N TYR A 361 8.54 15.92 -14.30
CA TYR A 361 8.20 14.77 -15.15
C TYR A 361 7.83 13.55 -14.28
N PHE A 362 8.58 13.34 -13.19
CA PHE A 362 8.32 12.24 -12.23
C PHE A 362 7.26 12.58 -11.16
N GLN A 363 6.78 13.83 -11.13
CA GLN A 363 5.86 14.37 -10.12
C GLN A 363 6.47 14.37 -8.71
N LEU A 364 7.74 14.74 -8.60
CA LEU A 364 8.51 14.83 -7.36
C LEU A 364 8.92 16.26 -7.00
N ASN A 365 8.56 17.25 -7.84
CA ASN A 365 8.85 18.68 -7.66
C ASN A 365 8.15 19.34 -6.43
N ASN A 366 7.41 18.57 -5.63
CA ASN A 366 6.81 18.97 -4.36
C ASN A 366 7.33 18.14 -3.17
N LYS A 367 8.39 17.37 -3.38
CA LYS A 367 9.10 16.56 -2.38
C LYS A 367 10.57 16.95 -2.35
N THR A 368 11.32 16.41 -1.40
CA THR A 368 12.68 16.86 -1.12
C THR A 368 13.58 15.71 -0.70
N THR A 369 14.82 15.74 -1.18
CA THR A 369 15.94 14.95 -0.63
C THR A 369 16.80 15.76 0.33
N SER A 370 16.57 17.08 0.46
CA SER A 370 17.42 18.00 1.24
C SER A 370 16.94 18.16 2.68
N VAL A 371 17.87 18.16 3.63
CA VAL A 371 17.57 18.43 5.05
C VAL A 371 17.00 19.83 5.28
N ASN A 372 17.29 20.76 4.38
CA ASN A 372 16.77 22.13 4.38
C ASN A 372 15.34 22.21 3.83
N GLN A 373 14.76 21.08 3.40
CA GLN A 373 13.40 20.93 2.85
C GLN A 373 13.15 21.70 1.55
N GLU A 374 14.22 21.97 0.80
CA GLU A 374 14.14 22.55 -0.53
C GLU A 374 13.64 21.51 -1.52
N PHE A 375 12.62 21.87 -2.31
CA PHE A 375 12.13 20.98 -3.36
C PHE A 375 13.12 20.90 -4.52
N ASP A 376 13.21 19.73 -5.15
CA ASP A 376 13.95 19.53 -6.39
C ASP A 376 13.46 20.50 -7.46
N LYS A 377 14.39 21.25 -8.07
CA LYS A 377 14.12 22.19 -9.17
C LYS A 377 14.98 21.81 -10.37
N GLY A 378 14.34 21.48 -11.49
CA GLY A 378 15.05 21.01 -12.68
C GLY A 378 15.19 19.50 -12.64
N THR A 379 16.38 18.97 -12.92
CA THR A 379 16.67 17.52 -12.89
C THR A 379 16.30 16.93 -11.53
N VAL A 380 15.71 15.73 -11.53
CA VAL A 380 15.36 15.05 -10.28
C VAL A 380 16.61 14.51 -9.59
N ASP A 381 16.64 14.58 -8.26
CA ASP A 381 17.61 13.85 -7.46
C ASP A 381 17.40 12.33 -7.57
N LEU A 382 18.42 11.55 -7.27
CA LEU A 382 18.29 10.09 -7.18
C LEU A 382 17.67 9.67 -5.85
N GLY A 383 16.97 8.54 -5.87
CA GLY A 383 16.44 7.89 -4.66
C GLY A 383 15.15 8.51 -4.14
N TYR A 384 14.86 8.21 -2.87
CA TYR A 384 13.64 8.55 -2.15
C TYR A 384 13.58 10.02 -1.70
N HIS A 385 12.45 10.65 -1.97
CA HIS A 385 12.10 11.99 -1.56
C HIS A 385 11.06 11.99 -0.44
N TYR A 386 11.37 12.72 0.62
CA TYR A 386 10.46 12.98 1.73
C TYR A 386 9.39 14.01 1.37
N ASP A 387 8.23 13.90 2.02
CA ASP A 387 7.30 15.03 2.08
C ASP A 387 7.93 16.19 2.87
N SER A 388 7.78 17.42 2.38
CA SER A 388 8.18 18.60 3.13
C SER A 388 7.23 18.85 4.32
N LYS A 389 7.74 19.38 5.44
CA LYS A 389 6.93 19.65 6.65
C LYS A 389 5.89 20.75 6.47
N TYR A 390 5.88 21.45 5.33
CA TYR A 390 4.79 22.33 4.94
C TYR A 390 3.56 21.49 4.55
N LYS A 391 2.88 20.99 5.60
CA LYS A 391 1.77 20.04 5.57
C LYS A 391 0.73 20.36 4.49
N LEU A 392 0.38 19.32 3.75
CA LEU A 392 -0.81 19.27 2.93
C LEU A 392 -2.05 19.62 3.77
N SER A 393 -2.86 20.55 3.26
CA SER A 393 -4.07 21.03 3.94
C SER A 393 -5.10 19.91 4.10
N LEU A 394 -6.10 20.09 4.98
CA LEU A 394 -7.29 19.22 5.11
C LEU A 394 -7.93 18.87 3.74
N PHE A 395 -7.70 19.70 2.72
CA PHE A 395 -8.15 19.51 1.35
C PHE A 395 -7.47 18.33 0.62
N SER A 396 -6.20 18.01 0.91
CA SER A 396 -5.55 16.83 0.30
C SER A 396 -6.17 15.53 0.81
N ARG A 397 -6.50 15.49 2.12
CA ARG A 397 -7.21 14.37 2.75
C ARG A 397 -8.57 14.12 2.09
N LEU A 398 -9.23 15.18 1.61
CA LEU A 398 -10.50 15.08 0.88
C LEU A 398 -10.31 14.68 -0.59
N ILE A 399 -9.31 15.21 -1.30
CA ILE A 399 -9.05 14.84 -2.71
C ILE A 399 -8.76 13.35 -2.87
N ASP A 400 -8.07 12.73 -1.90
CA ASP A 400 -7.70 11.31 -1.97
C ASP A 400 -8.87 10.35 -1.72
N ILE A 401 -10.01 10.83 -1.22
CA ILE A 401 -11.27 10.05 -1.15
C ILE A 401 -11.94 9.99 -2.54
N PHE A 402 -11.60 10.90 -3.45
CA PHE A 402 -12.20 11.06 -4.77
C PHE A 402 -11.32 10.59 -5.94
N ARG A 403 -10.15 10.00 -5.68
CA ARG A 403 -9.29 9.30 -6.65
C ARG A 403 -9.39 7.79 -6.42
#